data_AF-A0A9P4LTW9-F1
#
_entry.id   AF-A0A9P4LTW9-F1
#
_cell.length_a   1.000
_cell.length_b   1.000
_cell.length_c   1.000
_cell.angle_alpha   90.00
_cell.angle_beta   90.00
_cell.angle_gamma   90.00
#
_symmetry.space_group_name_H-M   'P 1'
#
loop_
_entity.id
_entity.type
_entity.pdbx_description
1 polymer ?
#
loop_
_entity_poly.entity_id
_entity_poly.type
_entity_poly.pdbx_seq_one_letter_code
_entity_poly.pdbx_strand_id
1 'polypeptide(L)'
;MAAQAEIEDPLYNLRLAIKENTVPILTTSADPSPADTVSDLALATHISLNVSDAHRTFAFTSPTRFAPDNKPIDLRSCYFAWLNKDASVTDYFAAVQSLNEELPAGAGGSVQSLTFAQKIELIAWLSGETESSDSIAAIDSAALSAAVGDAAAIAGGKGVPMAKDTKRTGGTDARLLQIYDGERKMGDHNTVLRGTKNVDFTFAKKSALVFLRNRPNQNSAPAPLPSSTLVANLQKAPRKRLEPIILLSPSASSLLRMGNVKTFLDDGVFTPTDAAAASTNMVRVQRVMPSVSSSPITFILVDSTTSFKPTYWSRVVAVFTTGQTWQFKTYKYSNPAELFSHYPGIYVGWSNEDPPDSVLSLGRGVLPVKVDKWTGTEKGRWRDREVVERIWGRIEEGMKRGGWTKDGPGLSGQQSGR
;
A
#
# COMPACT_ATOMS: atom_id res chain seq x y z
N MET A 1 -17.82 18.03 -28.59
CA MET A 1 -16.62 18.88 -28.57
C MET A 1 -15.81 18.42 -27.37
N ALA A 2 -14.75 17.63 -27.59
CA ALA A 2 -13.90 17.13 -26.51
C ALA A 2 -13.26 18.31 -25.77
N ALA A 3 -13.09 18.23 -24.46
CA ALA A 3 -12.46 19.29 -23.69
C ALA A 3 -11.00 19.44 -24.15
N GLN A 4 -10.45 20.67 -24.15
CA GLN A 4 -9.04 20.92 -24.53
C GLN A 4 -8.04 20.02 -23.78
N ALA A 5 -8.35 19.69 -22.52
CA ALA A 5 -7.56 18.77 -21.70
C ALA A 5 -7.63 17.29 -22.15
N GLU A 6 -8.73 16.85 -22.75
CA GLU A 6 -8.86 15.51 -23.37
C GLU A 6 -8.06 15.46 -24.69
N ILE A 7 -8.01 16.58 -25.40
CA ILE A 7 -7.28 16.75 -26.65
C ILE A 7 -5.77 16.71 -26.44
N GLU A 8 -5.27 17.28 -25.34
CA GLU A 8 -3.84 17.35 -25.02
C GLU A 8 -3.30 16.12 -24.27
N ASP A 9 -4.18 15.22 -23.79
CA ASP A 9 -3.77 14.03 -23.04
C ASP A 9 -3.28 12.90 -23.96
N PRO A 10 -1.98 12.54 -23.92
CA PRO A 10 -1.42 11.51 -24.80
C PRO A 10 -2.03 10.12 -24.56
N LEU A 11 -2.40 9.80 -23.32
CA LEU A 11 -2.93 8.48 -22.96
C LEU A 11 -4.38 8.31 -23.43
N TYR A 12 -5.17 9.39 -23.36
CA TYR A 12 -6.53 9.41 -23.88
C TYR A 12 -6.58 9.28 -25.41
N ASN A 13 -5.72 10.01 -26.11
CA ASN A 13 -5.60 9.90 -27.57
C ASN A 13 -5.12 8.50 -28.00
N LEU A 14 -4.21 7.87 -27.25
CA LEU A 14 -3.79 6.50 -27.50
C LEU A 14 -4.95 5.51 -27.37
N ARG A 15 -5.78 5.66 -26.32
CA ARG A 15 -6.99 4.85 -26.12
C ARG A 15 -7.99 5.03 -27.26
N LEU A 16 -8.18 6.26 -27.75
CA LEU A 16 -9.07 6.52 -28.88
C LEU A 16 -8.55 5.87 -30.17
N ALA A 17 -7.25 5.98 -30.46
CA ALA A 17 -6.65 5.33 -31.63
C ALA A 17 -6.81 3.81 -31.60
N ILE A 18 -6.57 3.19 -30.42
CA ILE A 18 -6.79 1.75 -30.22
C ILE A 18 -8.25 1.37 -30.45
N LYS A 19 -9.20 2.17 -29.97
CA LYS A 19 -10.64 1.92 -30.15
C LYS A 19 -11.10 2.08 -31.60
N GLU A 20 -10.51 3.03 -32.33
CA GLU A 20 -10.76 3.26 -33.76
C GLU A 20 -9.98 2.26 -34.67
N ASN A 21 -9.16 1.37 -34.08
CA ASN A 21 -8.24 0.47 -34.78
C ASN A 21 -7.27 1.20 -35.73
N THR A 22 -6.92 2.45 -35.42
CA THR A 22 -5.93 3.20 -36.19
C THR A 22 -4.53 2.86 -35.70
N VAL A 23 -3.65 2.44 -36.63
CA VAL A 23 -2.26 2.09 -36.29
C VAL A 23 -1.48 3.40 -36.06
N PRO A 24 -0.87 3.59 -34.87
CA PRO A 24 -0.04 4.76 -34.61
C PRO A 24 1.18 4.80 -35.53
N ILE A 25 1.54 5.99 -36.01
CA ILE A 25 2.71 6.18 -36.87
C ILE A 25 3.86 6.71 -36.02
N LEU A 26 4.98 5.99 -36.03
CA LEU A 26 6.19 6.34 -35.29
C LEU A 26 7.04 7.33 -36.09
N THR A 27 7.48 8.41 -35.45
CA THR A 27 8.13 9.54 -36.12
C THR A 27 9.34 10.05 -35.32
N THR A 28 10.31 10.65 -36.00
CA THR A 28 11.51 11.27 -35.38
C THR A 28 11.37 12.78 -35.15
N SER A 29 10.30 13.39 -35.66
CA SER A 29 10.02 14.83 -35.62
C SER A 29 8.61 15.12 -35.07
N ALA A 30 8.43 16.29 -34.47
CA ALA A 30 7.14 16.77 -33.96
C ALA A 30 6.15 17.12 -35.09
N ASP A 31 6.66 17.55 -36.24
CA ASP A 31 5.92 17.79 -37.47
C ASP A 31 6.33 16.75 -38.51
N PRO A 32 5.55 15.67 -38.72
CA PRO A 32 6.01 14.55 -39.52
C PRO A 32 5.82 14.79 -41.02
N SER A 33 6.91 14.68 -41.77
CA SER A 33 6.85 14.42 -43.21
C SER A 33 6.89 12.90 -43.47
N PRO A 34 6.46 12.40 -44.65
CA PRO A 34 6.54 10.98 -44.97
C PRO A 34 7.96 10.38 -44.85
N ALA A 35 9.00 11.23 -44.95
CA ALA A 35 10.40 10.83 -44.84
C ALA A 35 10.88 10.63 -43.39
N ASP A 36 10.13 11.11 -42.39
CA ASP A 36 10.49 11.06 -40.96
C ASP A 36 9.82 9.89 -40.22
N THR A 37 9.16 9.00 -40.97
CA THR A 37 8.50 7.80 -40.44
C THR A 37 9.51 6.68 -40.22
N VAL A 38 9.39 5.99 -39.09
CA VAL A 38 10.34 4.93 -38.70
C VAL A 38 9.58 3.66 -38.33
N SER A 39 10.13 2.50 -38.68
CA SER A 39 9.54 1.19 -38.34
C SER A 39 9.86 0.74 -36.91
N ASP A 40 11.00 1.17 -36.38
CA ASP A 40 11.54 0.70 -35.10
C ASP A 40 11.23 1.67 -33.95
N LEU A 41 10.66 1.13 -32.87
CA LEU A 41 10.32 1.90 -31.66
C LEU A 41 11.55 2.50 -30.96
N ALA A 42 12.72 1.88 -31.12
CA ALA A 42 13.98 2.35 -30.54
C ALA A 42 14.46 3.69 -31.13
N LEU A 43 14.13 3.95 -32.40
CA LEU A 43 14.56 5.15 -33.13
C LEU A 43 13.51 6.27 -33.10
N ALA A 44 12.27 5.94 -32.75
CA ALA A 44 11.15 6.89 -32.74
C ALA A 44 11.19 7.80 -31.50
N THR A 45 11.09 9.11 -31.71
CA THR A 45 11.04 10.12 -30.64
C THR A 45 9.62 10.60 -30.35
N HIS A 46 8.74 10.53 -31.35
CA HIS A 46 7.34 10.94 -31.30
C HIS A 46 6.41 9.82 -31.81
N ILE A 47 5.18 9.85 -31.31
CA ILE A 47 4.08 9.03 -31.80
C ILE A 47 3.01 9.96 -32.38
N SER A 48 2.61 9.69 -33.61
CA SER A 48 1.52 10.40 -34.26
C SER A 48 0.28 9.52 -34.32
N LEU A 49 -0.83 10.07 -33.83
CA LEU A 49 -2.11 9.41 -33.69
C LEU A 49 -3.12 10.13 -34.59
N ASN A 50 -3.69 9.39 -35.53
CA ASN A 50 -4.78 9.85 -36.38
C ASN A 50 -6.09 9.43 -35.70
N VAL A 51 -6.74 10.40 -35.05
CA VAL A 51 -7.99 10.16 -34.30
C VAL A 51 -9.03 11.14 -34.81
N SER A 52 -10.18 10.63 -35.26
CA SER A 52 -11.32 11.46 -35.70
C SER A 52 -10.93 12.58 -36.69
N ASP A 53 -10.14 12.25 -37.71
CA ASP A 53 -9.69 13.15 -38.80
C ASP A 53 -8.70 14.27 -38.37
N ALA A 54 -8.20 14.22 -37.14
CA ALA A 54 -7.15 15.11 -36.64
C ALA A 54 -5.82 14.36 -36.45
N HIS A 55 -4.74 14.94 -36.98
CA HIS A 55 -3.38 14.45 -36.76
C HIS A 55 -2.81 15.06 -35.47
N ARG A 56 -2.42 14.22 -34.51
CA ARG A 56 -1.85 14.66 -33.24
C ARG A 56 -0.54 13.95 -32.96
N THR A 57 0.50 14.73 -32.67
CA THR A 57 1.83 14.22 -32.40
C THR A 57 2.17 14.41 -30.93
N PHE A 58 2.62 13.35 -30.26
CA PHE A 58 3.02 13.38 -28.85
C PHE A 58 4.46 12.85 -28.70
N ALA A 59 5.24 13.45 -27.80
CA ALA A 59 6.57 12.96 -27.47
C ALA A 59 6.47 11.66 -26.65
N PHE A 60 7.30 10.67 -26.99
CA PHE A 60 7.32 9.38 -26.27
C PHE A 60 7.77 9.48 -24.80
N THR A 61 8.49 10.56 -24.49
CA THR A 61 9.02 10.90 -23.16
C THR A 61 8.02 11.68 -22.31
N SER A 62 6.82 11.95 -22.84
CA SER A 62 5.79 12.66 -22.10
C SER A 62 5.24 11.78 -20.97
N PRO A 63 5.18 12.29 -19.72
CA PRO A 63 4.61 11.56 -18.61
C PRO A 63 3.10 11.43 -18.79
N THR A 64 2.58 10.23 -18.62
CA THR A 64 1.14 9.96 -18.74
C THR A 64 0.42 10.02 -17.39
N ARG A 65 -0.91 10.07 -17.43
CA ARG A 65 -1.78 10.00 -16.24
C ARG A 65 -1.80 8.64 -15.56
N PHE A 66 -1.22 7.62 -16.20
CA PHE A 66 -1.06 6.29 -15.60
C PHE A 66 0.12 6.34 -14.62
N ALA A 67 -0.19 6.40 -13.33
CA ALA A 67 0.76 6.59 -12.25
C ALA A 67 0.55 5.58 -11.12
N PRO A 68 0.75 4.27 -11.37
CA PRO A 68 0.72 3.28 -10.32
C PRO A 68 1.80 3.62 -9.28
N ASP A 69 1.45 3.50 -7.99
CA ASP A 69 2.30 3.92 -6.87
C ASP A 69 2.73 5.40 -6.88
N ASN A 70 1.93 6.29 -7.50
CA ASN A 70 2.22 7.74 -7.67
C ASN A 70 3.48 8.05 -8.51
N LYS A 71 3.92 7.11 -9.36
CA LYS A 71 5.02 7.33 -10.30
C LYS A 71 4.48 7.41 -11.72
N PRO A 72 4.47 8.60 -12.37
CA PRO A 72 3.96 8.72 -13.73
C PRO A 72 4.84 7.91 -14.68
N ILE A 73 4.19 7.12 -15.54
CA ILE A 73 4.85 6.30 -16.54
C ILE A 73 4.84 7.02 -17.88
N ASP A 74 5.95 6.91 -18.62
CA ASP A 74 6.10 7.54 -19.93
C ASP A 74 5.23 6.86 -21.00
N LEU A 75 4.82 7.64 -22.00
CA LEU A 75 3.99 7.16 -23.10
C LEU A 75 4.62 5.99 -23.85
N ARG A 76 5.95 5.97 -24.01
CA ARG A 76 6.69 4.86 -24.63
C ARG A 76 6.46 3.54 -23.91
N SER A 77 6.50 3.57 -22.59
CA SER A 77 6.33 2.38 -21.75
C SER A 77 4.91 1.85 -21.82
N CYS A 78 3.91 2.75 -21.85
CA CYS A 78 2.51 2.37 -22.04
C CYS A 78 2.25 1.76 -23.42
N TYR A 79 2.79 2.36 -24.48
CA TYR A 79 2.64 1.83 -25.84
C TYR A 79 3.37 0.49 -26.03
N PHE A 80 4.57 0.34 -25.47
CA PHE A 80 5.32 -0.91 -25.52
C PHE A 80 4.62 -2.06 -24.78
N ALA A 81 3.98 -1.76 -23.65
CA ALA A 81 3.16 -2.74 -22.93
C ALA A 81 1.94 -3.18 -23.74
N TRP A 82 1.35 -2.28 -24.53
CA TRP A 82 0.25 -2.60 -25.46
C TRP A 82 0.72 -3.50 -26.62
N LEU A 83 1.86 -3.19 -27.24
CA LEU A 83 2.43 -3.99 -28.32
C LEU A 83 2.67 -5.44 -27.88
N ASN A 84 3.12 -5.62 -26.63
CA ASN A 84 3.41 -6.92 -26.03
C ASN A 84 2.25 -7.45 -25.17
N LYS A 85 0.98 -7.14 -25.51
CA LYS A 85 -0.17 -7.55 -24.70
C LYS A 85 -0.29 -9.08 -24.52
N ASP A 86 0.05 -9.84 -25.55
CA ASP A 86 -0.09 -11.31 -25.57
C ASP A 86 1.21 -12.03 -25.14
N ALA A 87 2.29 -11.29 -24.90
CA ALA A 87 3.57 -11.84 -24.47
C ALA A 87 3.54 -12.30 -23.01
N SER A 88 4.18 -13.44 -22.74
CA SER A 88 4.35 -13.95 -21.38
C SER A 88 5.18 -12.99 -20.52
N VAL A 89 5.11 -13.15 -19.19
CA VAL A 89 5.84 -12.27 -18.26
C VAL A 89 7.35 -12.30 -18.54
N THR A 90 7.91 -13.49 -18.79
CA THR A 90 9.34 -13.68 -19.08
C THR A 90 9.74 -13.02 -20.39
N ASP A 91 8.94 -13.18 -21.44
CA ASP A 91 9.24 -12.64 -22.76
C ASP A 91 9.11 -11.12 -22.77
N TYR A 92 8.12 -10.59 -22.04
CA TYR A 92 7.96 -9.15 -21.86
C TYR A 92 9.17 -8.52 -21.16
N PHE A 93 9.66 -9.11 -20.08
CA PHE A 93 10.86 -8.59 -19.40
C PHE A 93 12.10 -8.64 -20.29
N ALA A 94 12.28 -9.73 -21.05
CA ALA A 94 13.37 -9.83 -22.03
C ALA A 94 13.25 -8.75 -23.11
N ALA A 95 12.04 -8.50 -23.62
CA ALA A 95 11.78 -7.47 -24.64
C ALA A 95 11.98 -6.04 -24.10
N VAL A 96 11.67 -5.77 -22.82
CA VAL A 96 12.00 -4.49 -22.17
C VAL A 96 13.50 -4.29 -22.07
N GLN A 97 14.27 -5.36 -21.77
CA GLN A 97 15.72 -5.28 -21.70
C GLN A 97 16.33 -5.04 -23.08
N SER A 98 15.93 -5.81 -24.09
CA SER A 98 16.45 -5.65 -25.46
C SER A 98 16.16 -4.26 -26.02
N LEU A 99 14.96 -3.73 -25.81
CA LEU A 99 14.62 -2.38 -26.27
C LEU A 99 15.42 -1.30 -25.54
N ASN A 100 15.70 -1.46 -24.25
CA ASN A 100 16.57 -0.53 -23.51
C ASN A 100 18.05 -0.61 -23.93
N GLU A 101 18.51 -1.76 -24.45
CA GLU A 101 19.84 -1.91 -25.03
C GLU A 101 19.95 -1.30 -26.43
N GLU A 102 18.88 -1.40 -27.24
CA GLU A 102 18.80 -0.83 -28.59
C GLU A 102 18.55 0.69 -28.58
N LEU A 103 18.00 1.24 -27.50
CA LEU A 103 17.76 2.67 -27.35
C LEU A 103 19.08 3.44 -27.26
N PRO A 104 19.41 4.32 -28.22
CA PRO A 104 20.59 5.16 -28.10
C PRO A 104 20.44 6.11 -26.93
N ALA A 105 21.48 6.22 -26.09
CA ALA A 105 21.51 7.01 -24.85
C ALA A 105 21.11 8.50 -24.99
N GLY A 106 20.94 9.02 -26.21
CA GLY A 106 20.52 10.38 -26.53
C GLY A 106 19.06 10.55 -27.01
N ALA A 107 18.29 9.49 -27.25
CA ALA A 107 16.89 9.58 -27.73
C ALA A 107 15.83 9.70 -26.60
N GLY A 108 16.30 9.95 -25.38
CA GLY A 108 15.52 10.64 -24.35
C GLY A 108 14.52 9.82 -23.55
N GLY A 109 14.54 8.49 -23.53
CA GLY A 109 13.75 7.77 -22.52
C GLY A 109 14.02 6.28 -22.43
N SER A 110 14.14 5.78 -21.20
CA SER A 110 14.14 4.36 -20.87
C SER A 110 12.72 3.81 -20.82
N VAL A 111 12.51 2.57 -21.25
CA VAL A 111 11.24 1.87 -21.05
C VAL A 111 11.19 1.30 -19.64
N GLN A 112 10.19 1.72 -18.88
CA GLN A 112 9.95 1.23 -17.52
C GLN A 112 9.22 -0.12 -17.57
N SER A 113 9.74 -1.11 -16.85
CA SER A 113 9.10 -2.42 -16.74
C SER A 113 7.87 -2.34 -15.84
N LEU A 114 6.69 -2.66 -16.37
CA LEU A 114 5.46 -2.73 -15.59
C LEU A 114 5.34 -4.07 -14.88
N THR A 115 4.80 -4.06 -13.66
CA THR A 115 4.40 -5.31 -13.01
C THR A 115 3.22 -5.93 -13.76
N PHE A 116 3.05 -7.25 -13.63
CA PHE A 116 1.97 -7.96 -14.34
C PHE A 116 0.58 -7.41 -14.04
N ALA A 117 0.31 -7.05 -12.77
CA ALA A 117 -0.95 -6.44 -12.36
C ALA A 117 -1.18 -5.08 -13.05
N GLN A 118 -0.16 -4.21 -13.08
CA GLN A 118 -0.22 -2.91 -13.74
C GLN A 118 -0.38 -3.04 -15.26
N LYS A 119 0.28 -4.03 -15.88
CA LYS A 119 0.17 -4.33 -17.31
C LYS A 119 -1.27 -4.71 -17.67
N ILE A 120 -1.90 -5.62 -16.91
CA ILE A 120 -3.30 -6.02 -17.13
C ILE A 120 -4.24 -4.84 -16.97
N GLU A 121 -4.07 -4.05 -15.89
CA GLU A 121 -4.91 -2.88 -15.63
C GLU A 121 -4.83 -1.86 -16.78
N LEU A 122 -3.62 -1.56 -17.25
CA LEU A 122 -3.39 -0.64 -18.36
C LEU A 122 -4.02 -1.15 -19.66
N ILE A 123 -3.84 -2.44 -19.99
CA ILE A 123 -4.39 -3.05 -21.21
C ILE A 123 -5.91 -3.04 -21.17
N ALA A 124 -6.52 -3.41 -20.03
CA ALA A 124 -7.97 -3.40 -19.85
C ALA A 124 -8.57 -1.98 -19.96
N TRP A 125 -7.82 -0.95 -19.57
CA TRP A 125 -8.26 0.43 -19.74
C TRP A 125 -8.09 0.94 -21.17
N LEU A 126 -6.96 0.61 -21.83
CA LEU A 126 -6.67 0.99 -23.22
C LEU A 126 -7.61 0.30 -24.22
N SER A 127 -7.98 -0.96 -23.98
CA SER A 127 -8.96 -1.69 -24.78
C SER A 127 -10.39 -1.18 -24.60
N GLY A 128 -10.63 -0.40 -23.54
CA GLY A 128 -11.94 0.10 -23.17
C GLY A 128 -12.81 -0.90 -22.41
N GLU A 129 -12.25 -2.03 -21.96
CA GLU A 129 -12.93 -2.99 -21.08
C GLU A 129 -13.26 -2.37 -19.71
N THR A 130 -12.45 -1.39 -19.28
CA THR A 130 -12.68 -0.58 -18.07
C THR A 130 -12.73 0.91 -18.39
N GLU A 131 -13.70 1.63 -17.82
CA GLU A 131 -13.87 3.08 -18.00
C GLU A 131 -13.08 3.89 -16.96
N SER A 132 -12.83 3.31 -15.79
CA SER A 132 -12.09 3.91 -14.67
C SER A 132 -11.09 2.92 -14.08
N SER A 133 -9.87 3.36 -13.82
CA SER A 133 -8.84 2.56 -13.15
C SER A 133 -8.23 3.36 -11.99
N ASP A 134 -7.91 2.67 -10.90
CA ASP A 134 -7.38 3.30 -9.67
C ASP A 134 -5.99 3.91 -9.91
N SER A 135 -5.27 3.42 -10.92
CA SER A 135 -3.95 3.90 -11.31
C SER A 135 -3.96 5.08 -12.29
N ILE A 136 -5.13 5.58 -12.74
CA ILE A 136 -5.24 6.72 -13.66
C ILE A 136 -5.89 7.92 -12.97
N ALA A 137 -5.10 8.99 -12.76
CA ALA A 137 -5.60 10.24 -12.20
C ALA A 137 -6.68 10.86 -13.11
N ALA A 138 -7.80 11.36 -12.59
CA ALA A 138 -8.88 11.96 -13.39
C ALA A 138 -8.40 13.16 -14.25
N ILE A 139 -9.01 13.38 -15.41
CA ILE A 139 -8.71 14.55 -16.26
C ILE A 139 -9.15 15.79 -15.49
N ASP A 140 -8.19 16.60 -15.06
CA ASP A 140 -8.44 17.79 -14.28
C ASP A 140 -8.92 18.92 -15.22
N SER A 141 -10.17 18.81 -15.68
CA SER A 141 -10.88 19.88 -16.38
C SER A 141 -11.10 21.13 -15.50
N ALA A 142 -10.67 21.11 -14.24
CA ALA A 142 -10.78 22.22 -13.28
C ALA A 142 -9.52 23.09 -13.15
N ALA A 143 -8.37 22.68 -13.69
CA ALA A 143 -7.10 23.40 -13.49
C ALA A 143 -6.95 24.69 -14.33
N LEU A 144 -7.80 24.92 -15.35
CA LEU A 144 -7.82 26.15 -16.16
C LEU A 144 -8.73 27.25 -15.61
N SER A 145 -9.56 26.98 -14.59
CA SER A 145 -10.41 28.01 -13.96
C SER A 145 -9.72 28.82 -12.87
N ALA A 146 -8.46 28.50 -12.53
CA ALA A 146 -7.70 29.22 -11.51
C ALA A 146 -6.84 30.38 -12.05
N ALA A 147 -6.67 30.52 -13.36
CA ALA A 147 -5.82 31.56 -13.97
C ALA A 147 -6.59 32.72 -14.64
N VAL A 148 -7.93 32.66 -14.69
CA VAL A 148 -8.78 33.74 -15.24
C VAL A 148 -9.60 34.46 -14.15
N GLY A 149 -9.52 34.00 -12.90
CA GLY A 149 -10.28 34.54 -11.77
C GLY A 149 -9.76 35.85 -11.16
N ASP A 150 -8.56 36.30 -11.51
CA ASP A 150 -7.89 37.44 -10.83
C ASP A 150 -7.98 38.79 -11.58
N ALA A 151 -8.74 38.87 -12.67
CA ALA A 151 -8.90 40.12 -13.45
C ALA A 151 -10.35 40.66 -13.55
N ALA A 152 -11.35 40.00 -12.95
CA ALA A 152 -12.76 40.39 -13.10
C ALA A 152 -13.50 40.58 -11.75
N ALA A 153 -12.79 40.95 -10.69
CA ALA A 153 -13.37 41.27 -9.38
C ALA A 153 -13.33 42.78 -9.06
N ILE A 154 -13.59 43.64 -10.05
CA ILE A 154 -13.94 45.04 -9.81
C ILE A 154 -15.20 45.35 -10.62
N ALA A 155 -16.23 45.78 -9.90
CA ALA A 155 -17.54 46.30 -10.35
C ALA A 155 -18.65 45.26 -10.63
N GLY A 156 -19.66 45.29 -9.74
CA GLY A 156 -21.03 44.87 -10.08
C GLY A 156 -21.62 43.80 -9.17
N GLY A 157 -22.16 44.22 -8.01
CA GLY A 157 -22.99 43.36 -7.19
C GLY A 157 -24.22 42.87 -7.96
N LYS A 158 -24.30 41.56 -8.20
CA LYS A 158 -25.53 40.80 -8.48
C LYS A 158 -25.27 39.32 -8.20
N GLY A 159 -26.23 38.66 -7.56
CA GLY A 159 -26.09 37.33 -6.95
C GLY A 159 -25.66 36.23 -7.93
N VAL A 160 -24.90 35.28 -7.40
CA VAL A 160 -24.39 34.08 -8.07
C VAL A 160 -25.56 33.15 -8.40
N PRO A 161 -25.85 32.81 -9.67
CA PRO A 161 -26.72 31.68 -9.96
C PRO A 161 -25.93 30.38 -9.74
N MET A 162 -26.45 29.51 -8.89
CA MET A 162 -25.94 28.16 -8.67
C MET A 162 -26.07 27.36 -9.97
N ALA A 163 -24.94 27.03 -10.61
CA ALA A 163 -24.90 26.07 -11.71
C ALA A 163 -25.23 24.67 -11.17
N LYS A 164 -26.33 24.09 -11.65
CA LYS A 164 -26.83 22.78 -11.26
C LYS A 164 -26.03 21.73 -12.03
N ASP A 165 -25.21 20.95 -11.31
CA ASP A 165 -24.60 19.71 -11.79
C ASP A 165 -25.65 18.85 -12.51
N THR A 166 -25.52 18.73 -13.83
CA THR A 166 -26.27 17.76 -14.64
C THR A 166 -25.29 17.08 -15.58
N LYS A 167 -24.53 16.12 -15.04
CA LYS A 167 -23.87 15.10 -15.84
C LYS A 167 -24.36 13.72 -15.37
N ARG A 168 -25.60 13.41 -15.72
CA ARG A 168 -26.08 12.04 -15.87
C ARG A 168 -26.74 11.94 -17.24
N THR A 169 -26.25 10.98 -18.00
CA THR A 169 -26.72 10.54 -19.32
C THR A 169 -28.23 10.30 -19.35
N GLY A 170 -28.89 10.84 -20.38
CA GLY A 170 -30.34 10.73 -20.62
C GLY A 170 -31.02 12.07 -20.40
N GLY A 171 -31.55 12.69 -21.46
CA GLY A 171 -32.22 13.98 -21.41
C GLY A 171 -33.19 14.05 -20.23
N THR A 172 -33.00 15.05 -19.36
CA THR A 172 -33.85 15.23 -18.18
C THR A 172 -35.29 15.43 -18.64
N ASP A 173 -36.14 14.49 -18.27
CA ASP A 173 -37.55 14.42 -18.62
C ASP A 173 -38.24 15.77 -18.35
N ALA A 174 -39.06 16.28 -19.28
CA ALA A 174 -39.69 17.61 -19.16
C ALA A 174 -40.51 17.76 -17.86
N ARG A 175 -40.99 16.63 -17.33
CA ARG A 175 -41.69 16.52 -16.05
C ARG A 175 -40.79 16.73 -14.83
N LEU A 176 -39.52 16.31 -14.89
CA LEU A 176 -38.54 16.53 -13.82
C LEU A 176 -38.16 18.01 -13.68
N LEU A 177 -38.08 18.73 -14.80
CA LEU A 177 -37.85 20.18 -14.82
C LEU A 177 -39.03 20.93 -14.16
N GLN A 178 -40.27 20.57 -14.48
CA GLN A 178 -41.46 21.15 -13.85
C GLN A 178 -41.54 20.88 -12.34
N ILE A 179 -41.08 19.69 -11.89
CA ILE A 179 -40.99 19.35 -10.47
C ILE A 179 -39.91 20.22 -9.78
N TYR A 180 -38.76 20.42 -10.42
CA TYR A 180 -37.72 21.29 -9.90
C TYR A 180 -38.17 22.75 -9.81
N ASP A 181 -38.97 23.24 -10.75
CA ASP A 181 -39.51 24.61 -10.69
C ASP A 181 -40.54 24.79 -9.55
N GLY A 182 -41.21 23.70 -9.14
CA GLY A 182 -42.13 23.68 -8.01
C GLY A 182 -41.47 23.43 -6.64
N GLU A 183 -40.18 23.07 -6.59
CA GLU A 183 -39.52 22.63 -5.35
C GLU A 183 -39.10 23.82 -4.46
N ARG A 184 -39.54 23.82 -3.19
CA ARG A 184 -39.04 24.76 -2.19
C ARG A 184 -37.87 24.14 -1.43
N LYS A 185 -36.65 24.60 -1.70
CA LYS A 185 -35.44 24.13 -0.99
C LYS A 185 -35.37 24.76 0.40
N MET A 186 -35.67 23.97 1.43
CA MET A 186 -35.63 24.42 2.84
C MET A 186 -34.23 24.36 3.48
N GLY A 187 -33.22 23.84 2.78
CA GLY A 187 -31.82 23.81 3.21
C GLY A 187 -31.08 22.58 2.66
N ASP A 188 -29.80 22.76 2.35
CA ASP A 188 -28.84 21.72 1.99
C ASP A 188 -27.95 21.32 3.20
N HIS A 189 -27.24 20.20 3.13
CA HIS A 189 -26.32 19.71 4.17
C HIS A 189 -25.38 20.83 4.65
N ASN A 190 -24.85 21.62 3.73
CA ASN A 190 -23.96 22.75 4.03
C ASN A 190 -24.67 23.92 4.75
N THR A 191 -25.96 24.13 4.51
CA THR A 191 -26.75 25.14 5.24
C THR A 191 -27.16 24.66 6.62
N VAL A 192 -27.26 23.35 6.84
CA VAL A 192 -27.51 22.78 8.18
C VAL A 192 -26.25 22.85 9.06
N LEU A 193 -25.06 22.67 8.45
CA LEU A 193 -23.78 22.75 9.16
C LEU A 193 -23.37 24.18 9.54
N ARG A 194 -24.04 25.21 9.02
CA ARG A 194 -23.78 26.62 9.35
C ARG A 194 -24.98 27.17 10.09
N GLY A 195 -24.77 27.86 11.21
CA GLY A 195 -25.84 28.55 11.90
C GLY A 195 -26.48 29.62 11.01
N THR A 196 -27.69 30.07 11.35
CA THR A 196 -28.43 31.13 10.63
C THR A 196 -27.67 32.47 10.56
N LYS A 197 -26.65 32.64 11.42
CA LYS A 197 -25.76 33.79 11.44
C LYS A 197 -24.41 33.39 10.86
N ASN A 198 -24.01 34.03 9.77
CA ASN A 198 -22.65 33.95 9.25
C ASN A 198 -21.70 34.61 10.25
N VAL A 199 -21.10 33.81 11.14
CA VAL A 199 -20.09 34.27 12.11
C VAL A 199 -18.72 33.81 11.62
N ASP A 200 -17.83 34.78 11.40
CA ASP A 200 -16.44 34.50 11.05
C ASP A 200 -15.60 34.32 12.33
N PHE A 201 -15.16 33.09 12.58
CA PHE A 201 -14.30 32.75 13.73
C PHE A 201 -12.80 32.85 13.42
N THR A 202 -12.42 33.43 12.27
CA THR A 202 -11.02 33.62 11.90
C THR A 202 -10.26 34.45 12.94
N PHE A 203 -10.92 35.41 13.60
CA PHE A 203 -10.36 36.17 14.71
C PHE A 203 -9.97 35.27 15.89
N ALA A 204 -10.88 34.39 16.33
CA ALA A 204 -10.61 33.46 17.43
C ALA A 204 -9.47 32.48 17.08
N LYS A 205 -9.41 32.02 15.83
CA LYS A 205 -8.32 31.17 15.31
C LYS A 205 -6.96 31.88 15.35
N LYS A 206 -6.89 33.17 14.94
CA LYS A 206 -5.66 33.97 15.02
C LYS A 206 -5.22 34.20 16.46
N SER A 207 -6.15 34.50 17.36
CA SER A 207 -5.85 34.69 18.78
C SER A 207 -5.36 33.39 19.44
N ALA A 208 -5.96 32.25 19.12
CA ALA A 208 -5.54 30.94 19.64
C ALA A 208 -4.10 30.57 19.20
N LEU A 209 -3.72 30.89 17.96
CA LEU A 209 -2.37 30.62 17.44
C LEU A 209 -1.27 31.30 18.26
N VAL A 210 -1.53 32.47 18.85
CA VAL A 210 -0.55 33.16 19.72
C VAL A 210 -0.26 32.34 20.97
N PHE A 211 -1.27 31.69 21.54
CA PHE A 211 -1.13 30.85 22.74
C PHE A 211 -0.63 29.42 22.42
N LEU A 212 -0.98 28.88 21.25
CA LEU A 212 -0.51 27.56 20.79
C LEU A 212 0.96 27.58 20.34
N ARG A 213 1.45 28.71 19.82
CA ARG A 213 2.82 28.85 19.29
C ARG A 213 3.87 29.14 20.37
N ASN A 214 3.44 29.59 21.54
CA ASN A 214 4.30 29.86 22.71
C ASN A 214 4.28 28.73 23.76
N ARG A 215 4.13 27.46 23.34
CA ARG A 215 4.39 26.32 24.23
C ARG A 215 5.82 25.80 24.05
N PRO A 216 6.82 26.30 24.80
CA PRO A 216 8.05 25.56 24.98
C PRO A 216 7.73 24.28 25.78
N ASN A 217 8.40 23.21 25.39
CA ASN A 217 8.27 21.88 25.96
C ASN A 217 8.51 21.93 27.50
N GLN A 218 7.48 21.67 28.30
CA GLN A 218 7.64 21.44 29.74
C GLN A 218 7.16 20.02 30.08
N ASN A 219 8.15 19.14 30.16
CA ASN A 219 8.18 18.02 31.10
C ASN A 219 8.22 18.59 32.52
N SER A 220 7.14 18.43 33.27
CA SER A 220 7.16 18.41 34.73
C SER A 220 5.81 17.86 35.23
N ALA A 221 5.81 16.66 35.81
CA ALA A 221 4.78 16.30 36.78
C ALA A 221 5.07 17.08 38.09
N PRO A 222 4.05 17.47 38.90
CA PRO A 222 3.55 16.51 39.90
C PRO A 222 2.05 16.61 40.29
N ALA A 223 1.53 15.44 40.73
CA ALA A 223 0.51 15.19 41.77
C ALA A 223 -0.99 15.59 41.60
N PRO A 224 -1.93 14.84 42.23
CA PRO A 224 -3.33 14.73 41.80
C PRO A 224 -4.31 15.52 42.70
N LEU A 225 -5.33 16.15 42.10
CA LEU A 225 -6.49 16.71 42.81
C LEU A 225 -7.78 16.60 41.95
N PRO A 226 -8.98 16.65 42.58
CA PRO A 226 -10.05 15.70 42.32
C PRO A 226 -11.05 16.10 41.23
N SER A 227 -11.77 15.07 40.79
CA SER A 227 -12.94 15.03 39.91
C SER A 227 -13.79 16.31 39.82
N SER A 228 -13.92 16.83 38.61
CA SER A 228 -15.16 17.44 38.16
C SER A 228 -15.54 16.85 36.80
N THR A 229 -16.63 16.10 36.82
CA THR A 229 -17.27 15.41 35.70
C THR A 229 -18.04 16.41 34.85
N LEU A 230 -17.52 16.82 33.70
CA LEU A 230 -18.33 17.35 32.61
C LEU A 230 -17.74 16.94 31.24
N VAL A 231 -18.36 15.90 30.66
CA VAL A 231 -18.42 15.56 29.23
C VAL A 231 -17.14 15.68 28.39
N ALA A 232 -16.30 14.63 28.45
CA ALA A 232 -15.30 14.33 27.42
C ALA A 232 -15.66 13.04 26.67
N ASN A 233 -16.79 13.05 25.95
CA ASN A 233 -17.04 12.09 24.86
C ASN A 233 -16.37 12.55 23.56
N LEU A 234 -15.14 13.07 23.66
CA LEU A 234 -14.25 13.14 22.51
C LEU A 234 -13.69 11.73 22.36
N GLN A 235 -14.41 10.89 21.61
CA GLN A 235 -13.92 9.59 21.17
C GLN A 235 -12.58 9.81 20.48
N LYS A 236 -11.51 9.66 21.27
CA LYS A 236 -10.14 9.60 20.77
C LYS A 236 -10.19 8.50 19.72
N ALA A 237 -10.01 8.88 18.45
CA ALA A 237 -10.03 7.93 17.35
C ALA A 237 -9.24 6.69 17.78
N PRO A 238 -9.82 5.47 17.68
CA PRO A 238 -9.18 4.29 18.22
C PRO A 238 -7.81 4.20 17.58
N ARG A 239 -6.76 4.42 18.38
CA ARG A 239 -5.39 4.23 17.94
C ARG A 239 -5.36 2.79 17.43
N LYS A 240 -5.17 2.61 16.12
CA LYS A 240 -5.14 1.28 15.51
C LYS A 240 -4.08 0.48 16.24
N ARG A 241 -4.51 -0.48 17.07
CA ARG A 241 -3.61 -1.34 17.83
C ARG A 241 -2.71 -2.04 16.84
N LEU A 242 -1.41 -1.89 17.00
CA LEU A 242 -0.46 -2.53 16.10
C LEU A 242 -0.40 -4.01 16.46
N GLU A 243 -0.86 -4.86 15.54
CA GLU A 243 -0.83 -6.31 15.73
C GLU A 243 0.63 -6.81 15.71
N PRO A 244 1.10 -7.55 16.73
CA PRO A 244 2.43 -8.15 16.73
C PRO A 244 2.58 -9.22 15.65
N ILE A 245 3.78 -9.34 15.10
CA ILE A 245 4.10 -10.25 14.00
C ILE A 245 5.10 -11.31 14.47
N ILE A 246 4.82 -12.57 14.15
CA ILE A 246 5.69 -13.71 14.36
C ILE A 246 6.15 -14.19 12.98
N LEU A 247 7.46 -14.24 12.77
CA LEU A 247 8.05 -14.72 11.53
C LEU A 247 8.31 -16.22 11.62
N LEU A 248 7.77 -16.98 10.67
CA LEU A 248 8.05 -18.40 10.51
C LEU A 248 9.27 -18.61 9.61
N SER A 249 9.91 -19.78 9.75
CA SER A 249 11.00 -20.14 8.84
C SER A 249 10.41 -20.59 7.50
N PRO A 250 10.83 -19.99 6.36
CA PRO A 250 10.38 -20.41 5.03
C PRO A 250 10.99 -21.75 4.59
N SER A 251 11.86 -22.36 5.40
CA SER A 251 12.56 -23.59 5.04
C SER A 251 11.62 -24.81 5.05
N ALA A 252 11.74 -25.64 4.02
CA ALA A 252 11.03 -26.92 3.96
C ALA A 252 11.47 -27.91 5.06
N SER A 253 12.60 -27.70 5.73
CA SER A 253 12.95 -28.52 6.89
C SER A 253 12.28 -28.08 8.20
N SER A 254 11.51 -26.98 8.20
CA SER A 254 10.84 -26.51 9.40
C SER A 254 9.64 -27.39 9.77
N LEU A 255 9.55 -27.76 11.05
CA LEU A 255 8.43 -28.53 11.60
C LEU A 255 7.14 -27.71 11.70
N LEU A 256 7.26 -26.41 11.97
CA LEU A 256 6.14 -25.48 12.03
C LEU A 256 6.08 -24.63 10.77
N ARG A 257 4.96 -24.74 10.05
CA ARG A 257 4.66 -23.98 8.84
C ARG A 257 3.25 -23.40 8.91
N MET A 258 2.87 -22.62 7.91
CA MET A 258 1.56 -21.97 7.84
C MET A 258 0.37 -22.94 7.98
N GLY A 259 0.50 -24.19 7.52
CA GLY A 259 -0.59 -25.17 7.58
C GLY A 259 -0.83 -25.82 8.96
N ASN A 260 0.16 -25.86 9.86
CA ASN A 260 0.02 -26.49 11.18
C ASN A 260 0.30 -25.56 12.37
N VAL A 261 0.85 -24.36 12.13
CA VAL A 261 1.20 -23.43 13.21
C VAL A 261 -0.02 -23.00 14.04
N LYS A 262 -1.20 -22.91 13.41
CA LYS A 262 -2.44 -22.52 14.08
C LYS A 262 -2.87 -23.57 15.11
N THR A 263 -2.99 -24.83 14.68
CA THR A 263 -3.36 -25.94 15.57
C THR A 263 -2.32 -26.15 16.68
N PHE A 264 -1.05 -25.94 16.36
CA PHE A 264 0.02 -26.06 17.34
C PHE A 264 -0.02 -24.95 18.41
N LEU A 265 -0.09 -23.67 18.03
CA LEU A 265 -0.01 -22.56 19.00
C LEU A 265 -1.32 -22.29 19.75
N ASP A 266 -2.47 -22.65 19.17
CA ASP A 266 -3.80 -22.43 19.74
C ASP A 266 -4.26 -23.66 20.55
N ASP A 267 -4.28 -24.84 19.92
CA ASP A 267 -4.78 -26.08 20.54
C ASP A 267 -3.69 -26.84 21.32
N GLY A 268 -2.41 -26.54 21.07
CA GLY A 268 -1.29 -27.22 21.73
C GLY A 268 -1.01 -28.61 21.18
N VAL A 269 -1.42 -28.91 19.94
CA VAL A 269 -1.27 -30.24 19.32
C VAL A 269 -0.48 -30.10 18.02
N PHE A 270 0.65 -30.81 17.94
CA PHE A 270 1.42 -30.86 16.70
C PHE A 270 0.77 -31.80 15.69
N THR A 271 0.39 -31.29 14.53
CA THR A 271 -0.04 -32.10 13.38
C THR A 271 0.94 -31.92 12.22
N PRO A 272 1.32 -33.00 11.51
CA PRO A 272 2.16 -32.86 10.32
C PRO A 272 1.39 -32.11 9.23
N THR A 273 2.05 -31.15 8.58
CA THR A 273 1.48 -30.44 7.43
C THR A 273 1.36 -31.35 6.23
N ASP A 274 0.15 -31.56 5.72
CA ASP A 274 -0.06 -32.06 4.36
C ASP A 274 0.43 -31.01 3.35
N ALA A 275 1.13 -31.47 2.31
CA ALA A 275 1.73 -30.60 1.29
C ALA A 275 0.70 -29.70 0.55
N ALA A 276 -0.60 -29.99 0.67
CA ALA A 276 -1.70 -29.26 0.06
C ALA A 276 -2.13 -27.97 0.80
N ALA A 277 -1.71 -27.75 2.06
CA ALA A 277 -2.15 -26.60 2.87
C ALA A 277 -1.34 -25.29 2.63
N ALA A 278 -0.52 -25.23 1.59
CA ALA A 278 0.48 -24.18 1.37
C ALA A 278 -0.06 -22.85 0.77
N SER A 279 -1.37 -22.64 0.67
CA SER A 279 -1.94 -21.48 -0.03
C SER A 279 -2.12 -20.22 0.85
N THR A 280 -1.89 -20.31 2.15
CA THR A 280 -2.16 -19.19 3.08
C THR A 280 -0.87 -18.50 3.53
N ASN A 281 -0.62 -17.29 3.01
CA ASN A 281 0.56 -16.49 3.34
C ASN A 281 0.43 -15.70 4.66
N MET A 282 -0.71 -15.76 5.36
CA MET A 282 -0.94 -15.04 6.61
C MET A 282 -1.96 -15.76 7.51
N VAL A 283 -1.56 -16.07 8.74
CA VAL A 283 -2.41 -16.72 9.76
C VAL A 283 -2.52 -15.79 10.97
N ARG A 284 -3.66 -15.80 11.66
CA ARG A 284 -3.85 -15.03 12.90
C ARG A 284 -4.15 -15.95 14.06
N VAL A 285 -3.51 -15.70 15.20
CA VAL A 285 -3.71 -16.43 16.46
C VAL A 285 -3.98 -15.42 17.57
N GLN A 286 -4.95 -15.70 18.44
CA GLN A 286 -5.27 -14.83 19.57
C GLN A 286 -4.78 -15.44 20.87
N ARG A 287 -4.02 -14.68 21.66
CA ARG A 287 -3.52 -15.14 22.96
C ARG A 287 -3.58 -14.03 23.98
N VAL A 288 -3.98 -14.36 25.20
CA VAL A 288 -3.90 -13.44 26.35
C VAL A 288 -2.48 -13.49 26.89
N MET A 289 -1.85 -12.32 27.06
CA MET A 289 -0.50 -12.17 27.58
C MET A 289 -0.54 -11.38 28.90
N PRO A 290 -0.61 -12.06 30.05
CA PRO A 290 -0.82 -11.40 31.35
C PRO A 290 0.17 -10.28 31.65
N SER A 291 1.43 -10.39 31.20
CA SER A 291 2.47 -9.39 31.44
C SER A 291 2.34 -8.12 30.59
N VAL A 292 1.58 -8.17 29.48
CA VAL A 292 1.46 -7.08 28.51
C VAL A 292 0.06 -6.46 28.53
N SER A 293 -0.98 -7.29 28.58
CA SER A 293 -2.37 -6.86 28.52
C SER A 293 -3.30 -7.94 29.07
N SER A 294 -4.27 -7.53 29.89
CA SER A 294 -5.37 -8.40 30.34
C SER A 294 -6.37 -8.78 29.23
N SER A 295 -6.33 -8.08 28.08
CA SER A 295 -7.15 -8.39 26.90
C SER A 295 -6.38 -9.29 25.92
N PRO A 296 -7.06 -10.19 25.19
CA PRO A 296 -6.42 -11.02 24.16
C PRO A 296 -5.81 -10.16 23.06
N ILE A 297 -4.60 -10.54 22.64
CA ILE A 297 -3.82 -9.90 21.58
C ILE A 297 -3.86 -10.81 20.34
N THR A 298 -4.13 -10.23 19.18
CA THR A 298 -4.06 -10.94 17.89
C THR A 298 -2.64 -10.86 17.33
N PHE A 299 -2.00 -12.01 17.18
CA PHE A 299 -0.70 -12.18 16.54
C PHE A 299 -0.89 -12.53 15.07
N ILE A 300 -0.13 -11.88 14.19
CA ILE A 300 -0.04 -12.21 12.77
C ILE A 300 1.17 -13.12 12.56
N LEU A 301 0.98 -14.25 11.88
CA LEU A 301 2.03 -15.17 11.50
C LEU A 301 2.26 -15.10 9.99
N VAL A 302 3.52 -14.97 9.60
CA VAL A 302 3.94 -14.83 8.20
C VAL A 302 5.23 -15.62 8.00
N ASP A 303 5.41 -16.27 6.86
CA ASP A 303 6.60 -17.05 6.50
C ASP A 303 7.58 -16.30 5.57
N SER A 304 7.11 -15.28 4.84
CA SER A 304 7.91 -14.48 3.91
C SER A 304 7.99 -13.00 4.27
N THR A 305 9.15 -12.39 4.02
CA THR A 305 9.39 -10.95 4.18
C THR A 305 9.28 -10.16 2.87
N THR A 306 8.89 -10.77 1.74
CA THR A 306 8.84 -10.08 0.43
C THR A 306 7.96 -8.82 0.45
N SER A 307 6.87 -8.82 1.22
CA SER A 307 5.94 -7.68 1.34
C SER A 307 6.15 -6.85 2.63
N PHE A 308 7.27 -7.02 3.33
CA PHE A 308 7.53 -6.31 4.59
C PHE A 308 7.99 -4.87 4.37
N LYS A 309 7.20 -3.91 4.87
CA LYS A 309 7.65 -2.52 4.98
C LYS A 309 8.64 -2.37 6.15
N PRO A 310 9.60 -1.43 6.08
CA PRO A 310 10.53 -1.18 7.18
C PRO A 310 9.85 -0.92 8.54
N THR A 311 8.65 -0.35 8.53
CA THR A 311 7.84 -0.08 9.72
C THR A 311 7.31 -1.34 10.40
N TYR A 312 7.14 -2.46 9.68
CA TYR A 312 6.62 -3.71 10.24
C TYR A 312 7.64 -4.44 11.13
N TRP A 313 8.94 -4.20 10.95
CA TRP A 313 9.97 -4.77 11.81
C TRP A 313 9.82 -4.35 13.28
N SER A 314 9.30 -3.14 13.54
CA SER A 314 8.97 -2.72 14.91
C SER A 314 7.88 -3.57 15.57
N ARG A 315 7.08 -4.28 14.76
CA ARG A 315 5.99 -5.15 15.22
C ARG A 315 6.42 -6.60 15.40
N VAL A 316 7.64 -6.97 14.98
CA VAL A 316 8.12 -8.35 15.09
C VAL A 316 8.40 -8.66 16.55
N VAL A 317 7.78 -9.73 17.06
CA VAL A 317 7.92 -10.17 18.45
C VAL A 317 8.74 -11.43 18.60
N ALA A 318 8.82 -12.26 17.55
CA ALA A 318 9.62 -13.49 17.55
C ALA A 318 9.92 -13.97 16.13
N VAL A 319 11.00 -14.73 16.00
CA VAL A 319 11.46 -15.32 14.74
C VAL A 319 11.73 -16.81 14.93
N PHE A 320 11.02 -17.64 14.18
CA PHE A 320 11.30 -19.06 14.09
C PHE A 320 12.43 -19.30 13.09
N THR A 321 13.35 -20.19 13.44
CA THR A 321 14.48 -20.53 12.58
C THR A 321 14.74 -22.01 12.56
N THR A 322 15.33 -22.49 11.46
CA THR A 322 15.93 -23.83 11.35
C THR A 322 17.46 -23.79 11.48
N GLY A 323 18.04 -22.62 11.74
CA GLY A 323 19.49 -22.39 11.82
C GLY A 323 20.18 -22.19 10.47
N GLN A 324 19.44 -22.20 9.36
CA GLN A 324 20.01 -21.96 8.03
C GLN A 324 20.22 -20.46 7.79
N THR A 325 21.47 -20.03 7.61
CA THR A 325 21.84 -18.60 7.52
C THR A 325 21.23 -17.89 6.32
N TRP A 326 20.91 -18.61 5.23
CA TRP A 326 20.26 -18.02 4.06
C TRP A 326 18.88 -17.43 4.39
N GLN A 327 18.19 -17.93 5.43
CA GLN A 327 16.89 -17.43 5.88
C GLN A 327 16.93 -15.93 6.19
N PHE A 328 18.04 -15.45 6.76
CA PHE A 328 18.14 -14.09 7.29
C PHE A 328 18.60 -13.05 6.25
N LYS A 329 18.97 -13.46 5.03
CA LYS A 329 19.50 -12.55 4.00
C LYS A 329 18.50 -11.46 3.60
N THR A 330 17.20 -11.76 3.64
CA THR A 330 16.11 -10.84 3.29
C THR A 330 15.54 -10.11 4.52
N TYR A 331 16.12 -10.31 5.70
CA TYR A 331 15.65 -9.70 6.94
C TYR A 331 16.35 -8.35 7.18
N LYS A 332 15.79 -7.54 8.08
CA LYS A 332 16.41 -6.26 8.47
C LYS A 332 17.85 -6.43 8.98
N TYR A 333 18.11 -7.50 9.72
CA TYR A 333 19.44 -7.87 10.21
C TYR A 333 19.85 -9.19 9.58
N SER A 334 20.83 -9.16 8.67
CA SER A 334 21.32 -10.37 8.00
C SER A 334 22.23 -11.22 8.90
N ASN A 335 22.87 -10.60 9.89
CA ASN A 335 23.68 -11.33 10.86
C ASN A 335 22.77 -11.94 11.92
N PRO A 336 22.75 -13.27 12.08
CA PRO A 336 21.84 -13.91 13.02
C PRO A 336 22.13 -13.55 14.48
N ALA A 337 23.39 -13.28 14.86
CA ALA A 337 23.73 -12.87 16.22
C ALA A 337 23.10 -11.50 16.58
N GLU A 338 23.13 -10.57 15.64
CA GLU A 338 22.50 -9.25 15.78
C GLU A 338 20.97 -9.37 15.75
N LEU A 339 20.42 -10.17 14.83
CA LEU A 339 18.99 -10.43 14.73
C LEU A 339 18.41 -10.95 16.05
N PHE A 340 19.06 -11.95 16.65
CA PHE A 340 18.57 -12.58 17.88
C PHE A 340 18.89 -11.79 19.17
N SER A 341 19.74 -10.77 19.07
CA SER A 341 19.87 -9.76 20.11
C SER A 341 18.60 -8.91 20.20
N HIS A 342 18.05 -8.50 19.05
CA HIS A 342 16.83 -7.69 18.98
C HIS A 342 15.56 -8.53 19.19
N TYR A 343 15.39 -9.62 18.46
CA TYR A 343 14.17 -10.44 18.48
C TYR A 343 14.45 -11.82 19.07
N PRO A 344 13.58 -12.37 19.93
CA PRO A 344 13.77 -13.73 20.43
C PRO A 344 13.66 -14.74 19.29
N GLY A 345 14.64 -15.64 19.19
CA GLY A 345 14.64 -16.75 18.25
C GLY A 345 14.02 -18.00 18.85
N ILE A 346 13.34 -18.80 18.05
CA ILE A 346 12.78 -20.09 18.45
C ILE A 346 13.17 -21.13 17.40
N TYR A 347 13.73 -22.25 17.86
CA TYR A 347 14.00 -23.42 17.02
C TYR A 347 13.10 -24.55 17.48
N VAL A 348 12.45 -25.23 16.53
CA VAL A 348 11.61 -26.39 16.82
C VAL A 348 12.19 -27.60 16.10
N GLY A 349 12.65 -28.57 16.89
CA GLY A 349 13.23 -29.83 16.42
C GLY A 349 12.50 -31.03 17.01
N TRP A 350 12.82 -32.22 16.51
CA TRP A 350 12.29 -33.45 17.08
C TRP A 350 12.95 -33.78 18.42
N SER A 351 12.22 -34.43 19.32
CA SER A 351 12.69 -34.80 20.66
C SER A 351 13.85 -35.80 20.65
N ASN A 352 13.85 -36.70 19.66
CA ASN A 352 14.87 -37.72 19.44
C ASN A 352 16.05 -37.25 18.58
N GLU A 353 16.07 -35.99 18.15
CA GLU A 353 17.15 -35.40 17.37
C GLU A 353 17.82 -34.28 18.16
N ASP A 354 19.13 -34.13 17.99
CA ASP A 354 19.85 -33.00 18.55
C ASP A 354 19.72 -31.78 17.64
N PRO A 355 19.59 -30.57 18.23
CA PRO A 355 19.56 -29.35 17.44
C PRO A 355 20.83 -29.24 16.58
N PRO A 356 20.74 -28.78 15.32
CA PRO A 356 21.90 -28.55 14.47
C PRO A 356 22.93 -27.61 15.14
N ASP A 357 24.22 -27.82 14.89
CA ASP A 357 25.31 -26.97 15.40
C ASP A 357 25.12 -25.49 15.03
N SER A 358 24.50 -25.23 13.88
CA SER A 358 24.14 -23.87 13.43
C SER A 358 23.11 -23.20 14.32
N VAL A 359 22.29 -23.95 15.05
CA VAL A 359 21.35 -23.42 16.06
C VAL A 359 22.05 -23.27 17.40
N LEU A 360 22.88 -24.23 17.78
CA LEU A 360 23.64 -24.20 19.04
C LEU A 360 24.62 -23.02 19.08
N SER A 361 25.27 -22.72 17.96
CA SER A 361 26.19 -21.58 17.81
C SER A 361 25.53 -20.21 17.98
N LEU A 362 24.21 -20.10 17.81
CA LEU A 362 23.45 -18.87 18.05
C LEU A 362 23.24 -18.58 19.54
N GLY A 363 23.56 -19.54 20.42
CA GLY A 363 23.59 -19.39 21.86
C GLY A 363 22.25 -18.97 22.45
N ARG A 364 22.29 -18.05 23.44
CA ARG A 364 21.13 -17.64 24.25
C ARG A 364 20.06 -16.85 23.49
N GLY A 365 20.32 -16.45 22.25
CA GLY A 365 19.36 -15.72 21.42
C GLY A 365 18.19 -16.59 20.95
N VAL A 366 18.46 -17.89 20.72
CA VAL A 366 17.49 -18.86 20.19
C VAL A 366 17.12 -19.87 21.27
N LEU A 367 15.82 -20.09 21.47
CA LEU A 367 15.31 -21.15 22.35
C LEU A 367 15.11 -22.44 21.53
N PRO A 368 15.91 -23.49 21.74
CA PRO A 368 15.64 -24.79 21.17
C PRO A 368 14.50 -25.47 21.94
N VAL A 369 13.46 -25.86 21.20
CA VAL A 369 12.32 -26.59 21.73
C VAL A 369 12.16 -27.90 20.96
N LYS A 370 11.82 -28.95 21.69
CA LYS A 370 11.78 -30.32 21.22
C LYS A 370 10.32 -30.81 21.21
N VAL A 371 9.86 -31.31 20.08
CA VAL A 371 8.50 -31.85 19.88
C VAL A 371 8.58 -33.35 19.64
N ASP A 372 7.63 -34.11 20.18
CA ASP A 372 7.60 -35.57 20.01
C ASP A 372 7.12 -35.96 18.60
N LYS A 373 7.75 -36.97 17.99
CA LYS A 373 7.40 -37.43 16.63
C LYS A 373 5.92 -37.76 16.49
N TRP A 374 5.29 -37.40 15.36
CA TRP A 374 3.89 -37.73 15.11
C TRP A 374 3.67 -39.25 15.05
N THR A 375 2.74 -39.77 15.86
CA THR A 375 2.45 -41.20 16.05
C THR A 375 1.07 -41.60 15.51
N GLY A 376 0.38 -40.72 14.78
CA GLY A 376 -0.93 -41.01 14.19
C GLY A 376 -2.11 -40.90 15.16
N THR A 377 -1.90 -40.44 16.39
CA THR A 377 -2.98 -40.24 17.38
C THR A 377 -2.75 -38.96 18.18
N GLU A 378 -3.83 -38.22 18.42
CA GLU A 378 -3.84 -36.96 19.19
C GLU A 378 -3.75 -37.20 20.71
N LYS A 379 -4.17 -38.38 21.18
CA LYS A 379 -4.13 -38.78 22.60
C LYS A 379 -2.69 -38.98 23.08
N GLY A 380 -2.32 -38.29 24.17
CA GLY A 380 -0.98 -38.40 24.79
C GLY A 380 -0.02 -37.25 24.47
N ARG A 381 -0.47 -36.24 23.71
CA ARG A 381 0.32 -35.06 23.28
C ARG A 381 0.44 -33.93 24.32
N TRP A 382 0.35 -34.25 25.61
CA TRP A 382 0.37 -33.23 26.67
C TRP A 382 1.70 -32.45 26.75
N ARG A 383 2.81 -33.06 26.31
CA ARG A 383 4.12 -32.41 26.23
C ARG A 383 4.18 -31.31 25.18
N ASP A 384 3.41 -31.43 24.09
CA ASP A 384 3.34 -30.40 23.05
C ASP A 384 2.74 -29.11 23.64
N ARG A 385 1.79 -29.24 24.57
CA ARG A 385 1.22 -28.11 25.31
C ARG A 385 2.25 -27.41 26.21
N GLU A 386 3.07 -28.18 26.92
CA GLU A 386 4.17 -27.61 27.73
C GLU A 386 5.18 -26.86 26.85
N VAL A 387 5.52 -27.43 25.70
CA VAL A 387 6.37 -26.83 24.67
C VAL A 387 5.79 -25.51 24.18
N VAL A 388 4.49 -25.47 23.90
CA VAL A 388 3.79 -24.26 23.43
C VAL A 388 3.78 -23.18 24.52
N GLU A 389 3.57 -23.53 25.78
CA GLU A 389 3.68 -22.57 26.89
C GLU A 389 5.11 -22.03 27.05
N ARG A 390 6.15 -22.85 26.84
CA ARG A 390 7.55 -22.38 26.83
C ARG A 390 7.82 -21.40 25.69
N ILE A 391 7.29 -21.69 24.50
CA ILE A 391 7.38 -20.80 23.33
C ILE A 391 6.69 -19.46 23.65
N TRP A 392 5.46 -19.50 24.14
CA TRP A 392 4.72 -18.29 24.50
C TRP A 392 5.39 -17.50 25.63
N GLY A 393 5.95 -18.16 26.65
CA GLY A 393 6.70 -17.50 27.70
C GLY A 393 7.94 -16.76 27.17
N ARG A 394 8.63 -17.33 26.18
CA ARG A 394 9.76 -16.66 25.51
C ARG A 394 9.33 -15.47 24.67
N ILE A 395 8.18 -15.57 23.99
CA ILE A 395 7.59 -14.45 23.23
C ILE A 395 7.17 -13.34 24.19
N GLU A 396 6.53 -13.68 25.31
CA GLU A 396 6.09 -12.74 26.33
C GLU A 396 7.28 -12.00 26.97
N GLU A 397 8.38 -12.71 27.28
CA GLU A 397 9.63 -12.12 27.75
C GLU A 397 10.21 -11.14 26.71
N GLY A 398 10.22 -11.52 25.43
CA GLY A 398 10.67 -10.67 24.33
C GLY A 398 9.80 -9.42 24.15
N MET A 399 8.48 -9.57 24.26
CA MET A 399 7.52 -8.47 24.22
C MET A 399 7.72 -7.51 25.39
N LYS A 400 7.92 -8.03 26.60
CA LYS A 400 8.22 -7.24 27.80
C LYS A 400 9.54 -6.46 27.63
N ARG A 401 10.59 -7.12 27.12
CA ARG A 401 11.89 -6.48 26.83
C ARG A 401 11.78 -5.40 25.76
N GLY A 402 10.95 -5.61 24.74
CA GLY A 402 10.63 -4.63 23.70
C GLY A 402 9.64 -3.55 24.14
N GLY A 403 9.25 -3.52 25.42
CA GLY A 403 8.34 -2.52 25.98
C GLY A 403 6.92 -2.59 25.42
N TRP A 404 6.48 -3.72 24.88
CA TRP A 404 5.14 -3.85 24.32
C TRP A 404 4.06 -3.54 25.35
N THR A 405 3.04 -2.81 24.90
CA THR A 405 1.82 -2.51 25.64
C THR A 405 0.61 -2.89 24.81
N LYS A 406 -0.59 -2.78 25.39
CA LYS A 406 -1.87 -3.01 24.70
C LYS A 406 -2.02 -2.25 23.36
N ASP A 407 -1.37 -1.10 23.21
CA ASP A 407 -1.48 -0.24 22.03
C ASP A 407 -0.37 -0.51 20.98
N GLY A 408 0.66 -1.31 21.30
CA GLY A 408 1.75 -1.64 20.38
C GLY A 408 3.13 -1.68 21.06
N PRO A 409 4.23 -1.78 20.27
CA PRO A 409 5.60 -1.77 20.78
C PRO A 409 5.87 -0.44 21.49
N GLY A 410 6.30 -0.52 22.75
CA GLY A 410 6.72 0.67 23.49
C GLY A 410 8.00 1.21 22.87
N LEU A 411 8.02 2.52 22.62
CA LEU A 411 9.17 3.28 22.16
C LEU A 411 10.30 3.26 23.21
N SER A 412 10.94 2.10 23.40
CA SER A 412 12.12 1.95 24.25
C SER A 412 13.35 2.04 23.35
N GLY A 413 13.82 3.28 23.12
CA GLY A 413 14.98 3.49 22.23
C GLY A 413 15.40 4.92 21.92
N GLN A 414 14.86 5.95 22.59
CA GLN A 414 15.55 7.25 22.64
C GLN A 414 16.04 7.47 24.06
N GLN A 415 17.12 6.76 24.37
CA GLN A 415 18.00 7.11 25.47
C GLN A 415 18.53 8.51 25.15
N SER A 416 17.98 9.52 25.81
CA SER A 416 18.52 10.87 25.80
C SER A 416 19.86 10.83 26.52
N GLY A 417 20.93 10.77 25.74
CA GLY A 417 22.26 11.07 26.23
C GLY A 417 22.32 12.53 26.66
N ARG A 418 22.20 12.75 27.97
CA ARG A 418 23.16 13.46 28.82
C ARG A 418 22.67 13.46 30.25
#